data_AF-A0A2N2HPA6-F1
#
_entry.id   AF-A0A2N2HPA6-F1
#
_cell.length_a   1.000
_cell.length_b   1.000
_cell.length_c   1.000
_cell.angle_alpha   90.00
_cell.angle_beta   90.00
_cell.angle_gamma   90.00
#
_symmetry.space_group_name_H-M   'P 1'
#
loop_
_entity.id
_entity.type
_entity.pdbx_description
1 polymer ?
#
loop_
_entity_poly.entity_id
_entity_poly.type
_entity_poly.pdbx_seq_one_letter_code
_entity_poly.pdbx_strand_id
1 'polypeptide(L)'
;MSEKIGVVATPCQAFALAKMRLKPKLDSGSNPIDKLKLVIGLYCGFTLSWSKLTGLLQKSVGLDRIRGMEIPPGEGVLEVYLDDGKRTFPMEEIRDCIRESCRYCIDTTAEYADLSVGSARLGGSWEETRSWNQVIVRTAAGAALLDLARKRGVLEFHDVPAGNLEMLKEAARTKKKEALKNLAEKSGCSGDLLYLDAQDRVLATLCS
;
A
#
# COMPACT_ATOMS: atom_id res chain seq x y z
N MET A 1 -19.30 -9.98 -25.32
CA MET A 1 -19.01 -10.00 -23.87
C MET A 1 -18.51 -8.63 -23.46
N SER A 2 -18.98 -8.04 -22.36
CA SER A 2 -18.41 -6.80 -21.86
C SER A 2 -16.98 -7.04 -21.35
N GLU A 3 -16.10 -6.08 -21.60
CA GLU A 3 -14.71 -6.07 -21.16
C GLU A 3 -14.63 -6.19 -19.62
N LYS A 4 -13.75 -7.06 -19.13
CA LYS A 4 -13.48 -7.26 -17.69
C LYS A 4 -12.08 -6.76 -17.37
N ILE A 5 -11.99 -5.82 -16.44
CA ILE A 5 -10.73 -5.16 -16.07
C ILE A 5 -10.29 -5.62 -14.69
N GLY A 6 -9.01 -5.97 -14.58
CA GLY A 6 -8.31 -6.14 -13.30
C GLY A 6 -7.33 -4.98 -13.09
N VAL A 7 -7.16 -4.51 -11.86
CA VAL A 7 -6.26 -3.40 -11.52
C VAL A 7 -5.33 -3.81 -10.37
N VAL A 8 -4.05 -3.49 -10.50
CA VAL A 8 -3.10 -3.47 -9.38
C VAL A 8 -3.06 -2.05 -8.83
N ALA A 9 -3.30 -1.88 -7.53
CA ALA A 9 -3.52 -0.56 -6.93
C ALA A 9 -2.81 -0.41 -5.59
N THR A 10 -2.25 0.77 -5.33
CA THR A 10 -1.88 1.19 -3.97
C THR A 10 -3.14 1.46 -3.13
N PRO A 11 -3.04 1.58 -1.79
CA PRO A 11 -4.22 1.73 -0.93
C PRO A 11 -5.11 2.91 -1.29
N CYS A 12 -4.52 4.08 -1.61
CA CYS A 12 -5.29 5.25 -2.01
C CYS A 12 -6.01 5.07 -3.37
N GLN A 13 -5.41 4.33 -4.31
CA GLN A 13 -6.04 3.98 -5.58
C GLN A 13 -7.18 2.96 -5.36
N ALA A 14 -6.97 1.95 -4.52
CA ALA A 14 -8.03 0.99 -4.16
C ALA A 14 -9.22 1.69 -3.49
N PHE A 15 -8.96 2.65 -2.60
CA PHE A 15 -10.00 3.47 -1.98
C PHE A 15 -10.76 4.33 -3.01
N ALA A 16 -10.06 4.92 -3.98
CA ALA A 16 -10.71 5.66 -5.06
C ALA A 16 -11.63 4.74 -5.90
N LEU A 17 -11.18 3.53 -6.23
CA LEU A 17 -12.00 2.54 -6.95
C LEU A 17 -13.23 2.12 -6.12
N ALA A 18 -13.09 1.97 -4.81
CA ALA A 18 -14.22 1.69 -3.92
C ALA A 18 -15.24 2.84 -3.89
N LYS A 19 -14.78 4.10 -3.85
CA LYS A 19 -15.67 5.27 -3.98
C LYS A 19 -16.40 5.27 -5.33
N MET A 20 -15.71 4.94 -6.42
CA MET A 20 -16.33 4.84 -7.75
C MET A 20 -17.39 3.73 -7.81
N ARG A 21 -17.21 2.62 -7.07
CA ARG A 21 -18.19 1.52 -6.97
C ARG A 21 -19.50 1.95 -6.29
N LEU A 22 -19.53 3.05 -5.55
CA LEU A 22 -20.77 3.66 -5.03
C LEU A 22 -21.62 4.31 -6.14
N LYS A 23 -21.12 4.33 -7.37
CA LYS A 23 -21.77 4.84 -8.56
C LYS A 23 -22.31 6.26 -8.40
N PRO A 24 -21.44 7.27 -8.18
CA PRO A 24 -21.88 8.66 -8.29
C PRO A 24 -22.46 8.90 -9.69
N LYS A 25 -23.44 9.81 -9.80
CA LYS A 25 -24.03 10.18 -11.09
C LYS A 25 -22.94 10.74 -12.01
N LEU A 26 -22.84 10.18 -13.21
CA LEU A 26 -21.95 10.64 -14.26
C LEU A 26 -22.80 11.14 -15.42
N ASP A 27 -22.40 12.24 -16.04
CA ASP A 27 -23.11 12.85 -17.18
C ASP A 27 -23.16 11.92 -18.41
N SER A 28 -22.22 10.95 -18.49
CA SER A 28 -22.10 10.00 -19.58
C SER A 28 -23.19 8.90 -19.61
N GLY A 29 -24.06 8.82 -18.59
CA GLY A 29 -25.14 7.82 -18.50
C GLY A 29 -24.68 6.36 -18.34
N SER A 30 -23.36 6.11 -18.34
CA SER A 30 -22.75 4.80 -18.14
C SER A 30 -21.74 4.88 -17.01
N ASN A 31 -21.56 3.78 -16.27
CA ASN A 31 -20.56 3.71 -15.21
C ASN A 31 -19.45 2.71 -15.58
N PRO A 32 -18.31 3.18 -16.12
CA PRO A 32 -17.19 2.31 -16.50
C PRO A 32 -16.67 1.43 -15.36
N ILE A 33 -16.94 1.81 -14.09
CA ILE A 33 -16.57 0.99 -12.92
C ILE A 33 -17.18 -0.41 -12.97
N ASP A 34 -18.30 -0.60 -13.67
CA ASP A 34 -18.93 -1.91 -13.81
C ASP A 34 -18.06 -2.92 -14.56
N LYS A 35 -17.06 -2.45 -15.33
CA LYS A 35 -16.05 -3.31 -15.96
C LYS A 35 -14.99 -3.79 -14.99
N LEU A 36 -14.78 -3.13 -13.85
CA LEU A 36 -13.79 -3.53 -12.84
C LEU A 36 -14.25 -4.79 -12.12
N LYS A 37 -13.54 -5.90 -12.33
CA LYS A 37 -13.87 -7.21 -11.75
C LYS A 37 -12.88 -7.71 -10.71
N LEU A 38 -11.70 -7.08 -10.62
CA LEU A 38 -10.66 -7.50 -9.69
C LEU A 38 -9.75 -6.31 -9.32
N VAL A 39 -9.41 -6.19 -8.04
CA VAL A 39 -8.40 -5.26 -7.51
C VAL A 39 -7.38 -6.05 -6.70
N ILE A 40 -6.11 -6.03 -7.13
CA ILE A 40 -4.98 -6.50 -6.33
C ILE A 40 -4.33 -5.29 -5.67
N GLY A 41 -4.51 -5.16 -4.37
CA GLY A 41 -3.96 -4.09 -3.55
C GLY A 41 -2.51 -4.35 -3.19
N LEU A 42 -1.64 -3.35 -3.31
CA LEU A 42 -0.27 -3.41 -2.80
C LEU A 42 -0.21 -2.80 -1.40
N TYR A 43 0.57 -3.41 -0.49
CA TYR A 43 0.91 -2.75 0.76
C TYR A 43 1.70 -1.48 0.47
N CYS A 44 1.45 -0.42 1.23
CA CYS A 44 2.11 0.86 1.03
C CYS A 44 2.16 1.67 2.33
N GLY A 45 3.37 1.92 2.83
CA GLY A 45 3.60 2.89 3.90
C GLY A 45 3.51 4.32 3.38
N PHE A 46 4.18 4.60 2.27
CA PHE A 46 4.27 5.91 1.64
C PHE A 46 4.72 5.76 0.18
N THR A 47 4.68 6.86 -0.57
CA THR A 47 5.24 6.93 -1.93
C THR A 47 6.22 8.11 -2.00
N LEU A 48 7.21 7.98 -2.87
CA LEU A 48 8.25 8.98 -3.07
C LEU A 48 7.91 9.84 -4.31
N SER A 49 8.17 11.15 -4.21
CA SER A 49 8.09 12.07 -5.33
C SER A 49 9.19 11.75 -6.32
N TRP A 50 8.80 11.44 -7.56
CA TRP A 50 9.75 11.12 -8.63
C TRP A 50 10.84 12.18 -8.76
N SER A 51 10.47 13.45 -8.90
CA SER A 51 11.43 14.54 -9.10
C SER A 51 12.44 14.70 -7.96
N LYS A 52 11.97 14.58 -6.71
CA LYS A 52 12.84 14.71 -5.53
C LYS A 52 13.75 13.50 -5.39
N LEU A 53 13.19 12.30 -5.52
CA LEU A 53 13.95 11.05 -5.43
C LEU A 53 15.00 10.96 -6.52
N THR A 54 14.63 11.21 -7.78
CA THR A 54 15.60 11.17 -8.87
C THR A 54 16.65 12.26 -8.74
N GLY A 55 16.29 13.44 -8.23
CA GLY A 55 17.24 14.51 -7.93
C GLY A 55 18.26 14.11 -6.87
N LEU A 56 17.83 13.41 -5.81
CA LEU A 56 18.71 12.85 -4.77
C LEU A 56 19.61 11.75 -5.35
N LEU A 57 19.03 10.77 -6.04
CA LEU A 57 19.75 9.60 -6.54
C LEU A 57 20.71 9.94 -7.68
N GLN A 58 20.36 10.87 -8.55
CA GLN A 58 21.26 11.33 -9.62
C GLN A 58 22.55 11.94 -9.05
N LYS A 59 22.46 12.70 -7.96
CA LYS A 59 23.62 13.31 -7.29
C LYS A 59 24.45 12.29 -6.51
N SER A 60 23.79 11.28 -5.94
CA SER A 60 24.43 10.31 -5.05
C SER A 60 25.06 9.13 -5.80
N VAL A 61 24.34 8.53 -6.75
CA VAL A 61 24.75 7.27 -7.41
C VAL A 61 24.72 7.30 -8.94
N GLY A 62 23.96 8.22 -9.54
CA GLY A 62 23.66 8.21 -10.98
C GLY A 62 22.50 7.25 -11.31
N LEU A 63 21.50 7.74 -12.04
CA LEU A 63 20.24 6.99 -12.27
C LEU A 63 20.41 5.78 -13.21
N ASP A 64 21.34 5.87 -14.14
CA ASP A 64 21.66 4.85 -15.16
C ASP A 64 22.21 3.55 -14.55
N ARG A 65 22.82 3.65 -13.37
CA ARG A 65 23.39 2.53 -12.62
C ARG A 65 22.37 1.77 -11.78
N ILE A 66 21.17 2.31 -11.59
CA ILE A 66 20.15 1.72 -10.70
C ILE A 66 19.51 0.51 -11.39
N ARG A 67 19.42 -0.60 -10.66
CA ARG A 67 18.80 -1.86 -11.08
C ARG A 67 17.59 -2.23 -10.25
N GLY A 68 17.49 -1.71 -9.03
CA GLY A 68 16.36 -1.96 -8.16
C GLY A 68 16.38 -1.04 -6.96
N MET A 69 15.23 -0.93 -6.31
CA MET A 69 15.07 -0.19 -5.07
C MET A 69 14.16 -0.97 -4.16
N GLU A 70 14.44 -0.91 -2.87
CA GLU A 70 13.71 -1.67 -1.87
C GLU A 70 13.71 -0.91 -0.55
N ILE A 71 12.60 -1.01 0.20
CA ILE A 71 12.53 -0.45 1.56
C ILE A 71 12.24 -1.63 2.48
N PRO A 72 13.29 -2.28 3.02
CA PRO A 72 13.12 -3.44 3.86
C PRO A 72 12.26 -3.09 5.08
N PRO A 73 11.20 -3.87 5.39
CA PRO A 73 10.32 -3.58 6.52
C PRO A 73 11.07 -3.56 7.85
N GLY A 74 11.10 -2.39 8.51
CA GLY A 74 11.67 -2.25 9.86
C GLY A 74 13.13 -1.82 9.91
N GLU A 75 13.85 -1.81 8.77
CA GLU A 75 15.28 -1.45 8.73
C GLU A 75 15.52 0.07 8.72
N GLY A 76 14.50 0.87 8.39
CA GLY A 76 14.65 2.33 8.39
C GLY A 76 15.61 2.85 7.31
N VAL A 77 15.75 2.13 6.18
CA VAL A 77 16.57 2.52 5.04
C VAL A 77 15.86 2.29 3.71
N LEU A 78 16.24 3.07 2.70
CA LEU A 78 16.07 2.73 1.28
C LEU A 78 17.34 2.05 0.77
N GLU A 79 17.18 0.84 0.26
CA GLU A 79 18.21 0.11 -0.47
C GLU A 79 18.14 0.44 -1.95
N VAL A 80 19.25 0.85 -2.54
CA VAL A 80 19.41 1.08 -3.98
C VAL A 80 20.40 0.07 -4.52
N TYR A 81 19.91 -0.86 -5.34
CA TYR A 81 20.72 -1.88 -6.01
C TYR A 81 21.32 -1.28 -7.28
N LEU A 82 22.63 -1.42 -7.42
CA LEU A 82 23.45 -0.91 -8.51
C LEU A 82 24.10 -2.07 -9.26
N ASP A 83 24.73 -1.78 -10.41
CA ASP A 83 25.49 -2.78 -11.18
C ASP A 83 26.60 -3.47 -10.37
N ASP A 84 27.22 -2.74 -9.46
CA ASP A 84 28.41 -3.14 -8.70
C ASP A 84 28.16 -3.34 -7.21
N GLY A 85 26.89 -3.39 -6.78
CA GLY A 85 26.53 -3.65 -5.38
C GLY A 85 25.25 -2.97 -4.93
N LYS A 86 25.23 -2.51 -3.68
CA LYS A 86 24.07 -1.86 -3.06
C LYS A 86 24.54 -0.63 -2.27
N ARG A 87 23.76 0.45 -2.34
CA ARG A 87 23.90 1.60 -1.45
C ARG A 87 22.65 1.75 -0.60
N THR A 88 22.83 2.03 0.68
CA THR A 88 21.73 2.31 1.62
C THR A 88 21.63 3.81 1.87
N PHE A 89 20.38 4.28 1.98
CA PHE A 89 20.04 5.65 2.36
C PHE A 89 19.15 5.59 3.61
N PRO A 90 19.56 6.18 4.74
CA PRO A 90 18.69 6.33 5.92
C PRO A 90 17.36 7.00 5.57
N MET A 91 16.29 6.62 6.26
CA MET A 91 14.96 7.20 6.03
C MET A 91 14.95 8.72 6.21
N GLU A 92 15.81 9.27 7.06
CA GLU A 92 15.99 10.70 7.28
C GLU A 92 16.40 11.44 6.00
N GLU A 93 17.29 10.85 5.19
CA GLU A 93 17.76 11.45 3.93
C GLU A 93 16.67 11.44 2.85
N ILE A 94 15.80 10.44 2.86
CA ILE A 94 14.72 10.32 1.87
C ILE A 94 13.41 10.94 2.34
N ARG A 95 13.33 11.38 3.60
CA ARG A 95 12.09 11.87 4.23
C ARG A 95 11.44 12.99 3.41
N ASP A 96 12.24 13.92 2.90
CA ASP A 96 11.76 15.04 2.09
C ASP A 96 11.27 14.62 0.70
N CYS A 97 11.65 13.43 0.25
CA CYS A 97 11.16 12.83 -0.98
C CYS A 97 9.76 12.23 -0.80
N ILE A 98 9.29 11.95 0.42
CA ILE A 98 7.95 11.41 0.66
C ILE A 98 6.89 12.43 0.18
N ARG A 99 5.89 11.95 -0.57
CA ARG A 99 4.77 12.80 -1.02
C ARG A 99 3.95 13.25 0.19
N GLU A 100 3.70 14.55 0.30
CA GLU A 100 2.94 15.16 1.42
C GLU A 100 1.58 14.47 1.62
N SER A 101 0.88 14.12 0.53
CA SER A 101 -0.41 13.43 0.57
C SER A 101 -0.39 12.12 1.37
N CYS A 102 0.74 11.42 1.44
CA CYS A 102 0.88 10.19 2.21
C CYS A 102 0.72 10.41 3.72
N ARG A 103 0.97 11.62 4.22
CA ARG A 103 0.77 11.98 5.64
C ARG A 103 -0.69 11.92 6.07
N TYR A 104 -1.61 11.98 5.11
CA TYR A 104 -3.05 11.97 5.36
C TYR A 104 -3.69 10.63 4.97
N CYS A 105 -2.89 9.64 4.57
CA CYS A 105 -3.38 8.33 4.13
C CYS A 105 -3.59 7.40 5.33
N ILE A 106 -4.82 6.90 5.51
CA ILE A 106 -5.18 6.03 6.63
C ILE A 106 -4.99 4.52 6.37
N ASP A 107 -4.47 4.12 5.22
CA ASP A 107 -4.44 2.72 4.79
C ASP A 107 -3.02 2.25 4.45
N THR A 108 -2.62 1.12 5.01
CA THR A 108 -1.33 0.44 4.78
C THR A 108 -1.47 -0.79 3.90
N THR A 109 -2.61 -1.49 3.96
CA THR A 109 -2.76 -2.85 3.42
C THR A 109 -3.77 -2.92 2.27
N ALA A 110 -4.18 -1.78 1.72
CA ALA A 110 -5.20 -1.70 0.66
C ALA A 110 -6.49 -2.41 1.08
N GLU A 111 -7.14 -1.88 2.12
CA GLU A 111 -8.34 -2.43 2.77
C GLU A 111 -9.51 -2.66 1.80
N TYR A 112 -9.53 -1.92 0.68
CA TYR A 112 -10.58 -1.95 -0.34
C TYR A 112 -10.27 -2.81 -1.58
N ALA A 113 -9.22 -3.63 -1.53
CA ALA A 113 -8.87 -4.56 -2.61
C ALA A 113 -9.61 -5.91 -2.48
N ASP A 114 -9.53 -6.74 -3.52
CA ASP A 114 -10.01 -8.14 -3.49
C ASP A 114 -8.96 -9.08 -2.86
N LEU A 115 -7.69 -8.85 -3.22
CA LEU A 115 -6.49 -9.41 -2.59
C LEU A 115 -5.56 -8.27 -2.22
N SER A 116 -4.91 -8.33 -1.06
CA SER A 116 -3.83 -7.41 -0.73
C SER A 116 -2.51 -8.15 -0.60
N VAL A 117 -1.46 -7.63 -1.21
CA VAL A 117 -0.16 -8.27 -1.35
C VAL A 117 0.93 -7.28 -0.96
N GLY A 118 1.90 -7.72 -0.17
CA GLY A 118 3.12 -6.98 0.05
C GLY A 118 4.20 -7.85 0.61
N SER A 119 5.40 -7.28 0.78
CA SER A 119 6.56 -7.97 1.34
C SER A 119 6.16 -8.71 2.62
N ALA A 120 6.54 -9.99 2.70
CA ALA A 120 6.25 -10.79 3.87
C ALA A 120 7.01 -10.25 5.09
N ARG A 121 6.48 -10.53 6.28
CA ARG A 121 7.20 -10.34 7.54
C ARG A 121 7.52 -11.71 8.09
N LEU A 122 8.39 -12.45 7.41
CA LEU A 122 8.86 -13.73 7.94
C LEU A 122 9.90 -13.44 9.02
N GLY A 123 9.90 -14.22 10.10
CA GLY A 123 11.08 -14.25 10.96
C GLY A 123 12.23 -14.87 10.16
N GLY A 124 13.43 -14.30 10.21
CA GLY A 124 14.57 -14.75 9.39
C GLY A 124 15.38 -13.59 8.83
N SER A 125 16.27 -13.87 7.89
CA SER A 125 17.03 -12.81 7.22
C SER A 125 16.18 -12.07 6.18
N TRP A 126 16.60 -10.85 5.82
CA TRP A 126 15.91 -10.08 4.79
C TRP A 126 15.97 -10.77 3.42
N GLU A 127 17.07 -11.45 3.09
CA GLU A 127 17.27 -12.14 1.83
C GLU A 127 16.26 -13.26 1.58
N GLU A 128 15.87 -13.97 2.64
CA GLU A 128 14.81 -14.97 2.60
C GLU A 128 13.44 -14.29 2.59
N THR A 129 13.23 -13.33 3.50
CA THR A 129 11.92 -12.67 3.66
C THR A 129 11.47 -11.96 2.37
N ARG A 130 12.41 -11.33 1.65
CA ARG A 130 12.11 -10.57 0.42
C ARG A 130 11.69 -11.44 -0.76
N SER A 131 11.93 -12.76 -0.73
CA SER A 131 11.42 -13.66 -1.77
C SER A 131 9.96 -14.05 -1.56
N TRP A 132 9.37 -13.69 -0.41
CA TRP A 132 8.00 -14.01 -0.05
C TRP A 132 7.13 -12.76 0.02
N ASN A 133 5.86 -12.95 -0.35
CA ASN A 133 4.82 -11.96 -0.12
C ASN A 133 3.82 -12.49 0.90
N GLN A 134 3.35 -11.59 1.77
CA GLN A 134 2.18 -11.85 2.58
C GLN A 134 0.93 -11.41 1.83
N VAL A 135 -0.07 -12.29 1.78
CA VAL A 135 -1.33 -12.06 1.06
C VAL A 135 -2.50 -12.06 2.05
N ILE A 136 -3.35 -11.03 1.98
CA ILE A 136 -4.63 -10.96 2.67
C ILE A 136 -5.74 -11.13 1.65
N VAL A 137 -6.58 -12.14 1.84
CA VAL A 137 -7.80 -12.35 1.05
C VAL A 137 -8.94 -11.54 1.67
N ARG A 138 -9.59 -10.69 0.89
CA ARG A 138 -10.65 -9.78 1.39
C ARG A 138 -12.03 -10.09 0.85
N THR A 139 -12.11 -10.52 -0.40
CA THR A 139 -13.40 -10.78 -1.07
C THR A 139 -13.46 -12.19 -1.65
N ALA A 140 -14.67 -12.64 -1.97
CA ALA A 140 -14.88 -13.92 -2.65
C ALA A 140 -14.17 -13.99 -4.01
N ALA A 141 -14.08 -12.86 -4.73
CA ALA A 141 -13.34 -12.79 -5.99
C ALA A 141 -11.83 -13.02 -5.78
N GLY A 142 -11.26 -12.40 -4.73
CA GLY A 142 -9.87 -12.63 -4.35
C GLY A 142 -9.62 -14.08 -3.93
N ALA A 143 -10.50 -14.66 -3.11
CA ALA A 143 -10.42 -16.06 -2.69
C ALA A 143 -10.41 -17.01 -3.89
N ALA A 144 -11.35 -16.82 -4.82
CA ALA A 144 -11.45 -17.64 -6.02
C ALA A 144 -10.20 -17.53 -6.91
N LEU A 145 -9.59 -16.35 -7.00
CA LEU A 145 -8.34 -16.17 -7.74
C LEU A 145 -7.16 -16.89 -7.08
N LEU A 146 -7.02 -16.77 -5.75
CA LEU A 146 -5.95 -17.44 -5.01
C LEU A 146 -6.08 -18.97 -5.07
N ASP A 147 -7.31 -19.48 -4.97
CA ASP A 147 -7.59 -20.92 -5.14
C ASP A 147 -7.30 -21.40 -6.56
N LEU A 148 -7.61 -20.59 -7.58
CA LEU A 148 -7.25 -20.91 -8.96
C LEU A 148 -5.72 -20.98 -9.12
N ALA A 149 -4.98 -20.04 -8.54
CA ALA A 149 -3.52 -20.04 -8.58
C ALA A 149 -2.94 -21.28 -7.89
N ARG A 150 -3.49 -21.68 -6.73
CA ARG A 150 -3.11 -22.91 -6.02
C ARG A 150 -3.39 -24.15 -6.88
N LYS A 151 -4.58 -24.27 -7.46
CA LYS A 151 -4.96 -25.41 -8.33
C LYS A 151 -4.07 -25.53 -9.56
N ARG A 152 -3.58 -24.41 -10.09
CA ARG A 152 -2.67 -24.38 -11.25
C ARG A 152 -1.20 -24.56 -10.89
N GLY A 153 -0.84 -24.56 -9.60
CA GLY A 153 0.55 -24.68 -9.15
C GLY A 153 1.44 -23.52 -9.60
N VAL A 154 0.87 -22.33 -9.81
CA VAL A 154 1.64 -21.15 -10.29
C VAL A 154 2.23 -20.31 -9.15
N LEU A 155 1.92 -20.64 -7.90
CA LEU A 155 2.45 -20.00 -6.70
C LEU A 155 2.86 -21.07 -5.70
N GLU A 156 3.94 -20.78 -4.98
CA GLU A 156 4.31 -21.49 -3.77
C GLU A 156 3.60 -20.86 -2.57
N PHE A 157 3.28 -21.69 -1.57
CA PHE A 157 2.58 -21.27 -0.36
C PHE A 157 3.38 -21.68 0.86
N HIS A 158 3.47 -20.76 1.81
CA HIS A 158 4.07 -20.97 3.11
C HIS A 158 3.07 -20.59 4.18
N ASP A 159 3.07 -21.32 5.29
CA ASP A 159 2.24 -20.97 6.44
C ASP A 159 2.63 -19.60 6.98
N VAL A 160 1.64 -18.81 7.40
CA VAL A 160 1.89 -17.49 7.98
C VAL A 160 2.42 -17.67 9.40
N PRO A 161 3.63 -17.19 9.72
CA PRO A 161 4.16 -17.23 11.09
C PRO A 161 3.20 -16.59 12.11
N ALA A 162 3.19 -17.15 13.33
CA ALA A 162 2.40 -16.60 14.43
C ALA A 162 2.81 -15.15 14.73
N GLY A 163 1.81 -14.30 15.03
CA GLY A 163 2.04 -12.88 15.34
C GLY A 163 2.06 -11.94 14.13
N ASN A 164 2.25 -12.44 12.91
CA ASN A 164 2.33 -11.59 11.71
C ASN A 164 1.09 -10.74 11.47
N LEU A 165 -0.10 -11.29 11.68
CA LEU A 165 -1.34 -10.53 11.54
C LEU A 165 -1.44 -9.40 12.57
N GLU A 166 -1.01 -9.64 13.81
CA GLU A 166 -1.03 -8.62 14.86
C GLU A 166 -0.01 -7.52 14.58
N MET A 167 1.19 -7.87 14.10
CA MET A 167 2.16 -6.87 13.63
C MET A 167 1.62 -6.00 12.49
N LEU A 168 0.92 -6.60 11.52
CA LEU A 168 0.29 -5.85 10.43
C LEU A 168 -0.84 -4.94 10.94
N LYS A 169 -1.67 -5.43 11.87
CA LYS A 169 -2.72 -4.63 12.50
C LYS A 169 -2.14 -3.43 13.24
N GLU A 170 -1.05 -3.63 13.99
CA GLU A 170 -0.41 -2.52 14.70
C GLU A 170 0.17 -1.51 13.72
N ALA A 171 0.91 -1.94 12.69
CA ALA A 171 1.43 -1.04 11.66
C ALA A 171 0.32 -0.26 10.94
N ALA A 172 -0.81 -0.89 10.64
CA ALA A 172 -1.98 -0.22 10.08
C ALA A 172 -2.60 0.77 11.08
N ARG A 173 -2.68 0.41 12.36
CA ARG A 173 -3.21 1.27 13.43
C ARG A 173 -2.34 2.51 13.64
N THR A 174 -1.02 2.35 13.72
CA THR A 174 -0.08 3.48 13.89
C THR A 174 -0.25 4.48 12.76
N LYS A 175 -0.20 4.02 11.50
CA LYS A 175 -0.38 4.90 10.33
C LYS A 175 -1.74 5.61 10.35
N LYS A 176 -2.81 4.87 10.67
CA LYS A 176 -4.17 5.42 10.72
C LYS A 176 -4.29 6.51 11.79
N LYS A 177 -3.74 6.31 12.99
CA LYS A 177 -3.70 7.32 14.06
C LYS A 177 -2.94 8.58 13.64
N GLU A 178 -1.75 8.42 13.06
CA GLU A 178 -0.93 9.55 12.59
C GLU A 178 -1.65 10.36 11.51
N ALA A 179 -2.29 9.67 10.56
CA ALA A 179 -3.06 10.32 9.49
C ALA A 179 -4.27 11.08 10.02
N LEU A 180 -5.01 10.52 10.99
CA LEU A 180 -6.15 11.19 11.63
C LEU A 180 -5.72 12.46 12.37
N LYS A 181 -4.60 12.40 13.11
CA LYS A 181 -3.99 13.57 13.75
C LYS A 181 -3.65 14.64 12.72
N ASN A 182 -2.94 14.28 11.65
CA ASN A 182 -2.57 15.21 10.59
C ASN A 182 -3.79 15.83 9.89
N LEU A 183 -4.88 15.07 9.74
CA LEU A 183 -6.13 15.56 9.14
C LEU A 183 -6.81 16.60 10.03
N ALA A 184 -6.95 16.32 11.34
CA ALA A 184 -7.50 17.25 12.31
C ALA A 184 -6.67 18.54 12.42
N GLU A 185 -5.33 18.42 12.37
CA GLU A 185 -4.43 19.58 12.33
C GLU A 185 -4.61 20.39 11.03
N LYS A 186 -4.83 19.72 9.89
CA LYS A 186 -5.01 20.40 8.59
C LYS A 186 -6.36 21.11 8.48
N SER A 187 -7.42 20.53 9.02
CA SER A 187 -8.76 21.16 9.04
C SER A 187 -8.90 22.22 10.14
N GLY A 188 -8.09 22.13 11.20
CA GLY A 188 -8.23 22.95 12.40
C GLY A 188 -9.36 22.50 13.32
N CYS A 189 -10.00 21.35 13.04
CA CYS A 189 -11.12 20.82 13.82
C CYS A 189 -11.03 19.29 13.94
N SER A 190 -11.07 18.75 15.17
CA SER A 190 -11.00 17.30 15.40
C SER A 190 -12.19 16.52 14.84
N GLY A 191 -13.33 17.16 14.61
CA GLY A 191 -14.51 16.57 13.98
C GLY A 191 -14.51 16.64 12.46
N ASP A 192 -13.61 17.41 11.84
CA ASP A 192 -13.48 17.52 10.39
C ASP A 192 -12.23 16.78 9.91
N LEU A 193 -12.42 15.58 9.39
CA LEU A 193 -11.35 14.74 8.83
C LEU A 193 -11.22 14.89 7.31
N LEU A 194 -11.73 16.00 6.75
CA LEU A 194 -11.72 16.39 5.35
C LEU A 194 -12.47 15.40 4.43
N TYR A 195 -11.86 14.25 4.15
CA TYR A 195 -12.36 13.27 3.18
C TYR A 195 -12.90 12.00 3.83
N LEU A 196 -12.85 11.93 5.17
CA LEU A 196 -13.28 10.82 6.00
C LEU A 196 -14.46 11.21 6.87
N ASP A 197 -15.30 10.24 7.19
CA ASP A 197 -16.40 10.41 8.13
C ASP A 197 -15.89 10.16 9.56
N ALA A 198 -15.94 11.20 10.41
CA ALA A 198 -15.55 11.09 11.82
C ALA A 198 -16.46 10.17 12.64
N GLN A 199 -17.65 9.86 12.14
CA GLN A 199 -18.59 8.92 12.78
C GLN A 199 -18.34 7.47 12.37
N ASP A 200 -17.41 7.20 11.45
CA ASP A 200 -17.01 5.84 11.12
C ASP A 200 -16.56 5.08 12.37
N ARG A 201 -17.14 3.90 12.60
CA ARG A 201 -16.92 3.13 13.84
C ARG A 201 -15.46 2.75 14.05
N VAL A 202 -14.71 2.49 12.98
CA VAL A 202 -13.28 2.16 13.09
C VAL A 202 -12.50 3.42 13.44
N LEU A 203 -12.77 4.54 12.75
CA LEU A 203 -12.06 5.79 12.99
C LEU A 203 -12.34 6.37 14.38
N ALA A 204 -13.60 6.32 14.85
CA ALA A 204 -14.00 6.82 16.17
C ALA A 204 -13.22 6.16 17.32
N THR A 205 -12.89 4.86 17.21
CA THR A 205 -12.08 4.14 18.22
C THR A 205 -10.60 4.50 18.25
N LEU A 206 -10.13 5.28 17.26
CA LEU A 206 -8.73 5.70 17.13
C LEU A 206 -8.52 7.17 17.47
N CYS A 207 -9.59 7.96 17.52
CA CYS A 207 -9.58 9.38 17.90
C CYS A 207 -9.78 9.61 19.41
N SER A 208 -10.08 8.56 20.19
CA SER A 208 -10.23 8.59 21.65
C SER A 208 -8.91 8.54 22.39
#